data_AF-A0A7C1AL30-F1
#
_entry.id   AF-A0A7C1AL30-F1
#
_cell.length_a   1.000
_cell.length_b   1.000
_cell.length_c   1.000
_cell.angle_alpha   90.00
_cell.angle_beta   90.00
_cell.angle_gamma   90.00
#
_symmetry.space_group_name_H-M   'P 1'
#
loop_
_entity.id
_entity.type
_entity.pdbx_description
1 polymer ?
#
loop_
_entity_poly.entity_id
_entity_poly.type
_entity_poly.pdbx_seq_one_letter_code
_entity_poly.pdbx_strand_id
1 'polypeptide(L)'
;MNDFRNGETSEYEYTIEQHIELLKVIKSLPCMVMISGYESPLYIETLKSWSTYSFQAKTHNGTAIEWVWMNYSHPEELHDYHFLGDNFRERERIKNRTKRWVSRLGKMPILERQALLSAIYSVYDND
;
A
#
# COMPACT_ATOMS: atom_id res chain seq x y z
N MET A 1 28.83 -12.06 1.10
CA MET A 1 29.16 -12.80 2.33
C MET A 1 27.86 -12.91 3.11
N ASN A 2 27.40 -14.13 3.34
CA ASN A 2 26.03 -14.50 3.72
C ASN A 2 25.52 -13.79 4.99
N ASP A 3 24.28 -13.30 4.95
CA ASP A 3 23.54 -12.96 6.16
C ASP A 3 22.10 -13.51 6.06
N PHE A 4 22.00 -14.81 5.79
CA PHE A 4 20.83 -15.59 6.19
C PHE A 4 20.98 -15.84 7.69
N ARG A 5 20.29 -15.03 8.50
CA ARG A 5 20.29 -15.20 9.95
C ARG A 5 19.86 -16.62 10.31
N ASN A 6 20.58 -17.21 11.25
CA ASN A 6 20.30 -18.49 11.93
C ASN A 6 18.86 -18.58 12.48
N GLY A 7 17.91 -18.90 11.63
CA GLY A 7 16.65 -19.55 11.97
C GLY A 7 16.60 -20.84 11.16
N GLU A 8 16.05 -21.91 11.73
CA GLU A 8 15.78 -23.16 11.01
C GLU A 8 15.20 -22.81 9.63
N THR A 9 15.95 -23.12 8.55
CA THR A 9 15.48 -22.86 7.19
C THR A 9 14.16 -23.57 7.04
N SER A 10 13.08 -22.80 6.94
CA SER A 10 11.75 -23.35 6.76
C SER A 10 11.78 -24.20 5.49
N GLU A 11 11.27 -25.42 5.59
CA GLU A 11 11.36 -26.47 4.56
C GLU A 11 10.78 -26.07 3.18
N TYR A 12 10.20 -24.88 3.09
CA TYR A 12 9.47 -24.33 1.95
C TYR A 12 10.07 -23.01 1.42
N GLU A 13 11.33 -22.69 1.74
CA GLU A 13 12.00 -21.49 1.24
C GLU A 13 12.40 -21.66 -0.24
N TYR A 14 12.25 -20.61 -1.04
CA TYR A 14 12.62 -20.62 -2.44
C TYR A 14 14.15 -20.65 -2.61
N THR A 15 14.62 -21.42 -3.58
CA THR A 15 16.02 -21.33 -4.01
C THR A 15 16.26 -20.03 -4.78
N ILE A 16 17.54 -19.65 -4.92
CA ILE A 16 17.93 -18.46 -5.69
C ILE A 16 17.43 -18.56 -7.13
N GLU A 17 17.48 -19.75 -7.74
CA GLU A 17 17.00 -19.99 -9.11
C GLU A 17 15.48 -19.78 -9.23
N GLN A 18 14.72 -20.24 -8.23
CA GLN A 18 13.27 -20.04 -8.18
C GLN A 18 12.93 -18.55 -8.01
N HIS A 19 13.69 -17.82 -7.19
CA HIS A 19 13.55 -16.36 -7.10
C HIS A 19 13.85 -15.67 -8.44
N ILE A 20 14.90 -16.08 -9.15
CA ILE A 20 15.21 -15.53 -10.47
C ILE A 20 14.09 -15.81 -11.47
N GLU A 21 13.52 -17.02 -11.48
CA GLU A 21 12.40 -17.38 -12.35
C GLU A 21 11.15 -16.55 -12.03
N LEU A 22 10.81 -16.41 -10.74
CA LEU A 22 9.73 -15.54 -10.28
C LEU A 22 9.92 -14.11 -10.79
N LEU A 23 11.12 -13.53 -10.61
CA LEU A 23 11.43 -12.17 -11.04
C LEU A 23 11.30 -12.00 -12.56
N LYS A 24 11.66 -13.03 -13.36
CA LYS A 24 11.44 -13.01 -14.80
C LYS A 24 9.95 -13.00 -15.14
N VAL A 25 9.16 -13.86 -14.50
CA VAL A 25 7.72 -13.95 -14.74
C VAL A 25 7.04 -12.62 -14.41
N ILE A 26 7.23 -12.07 -13.20
CA ILE A 26 6.53 -10.85 -12.79
C ILE A 26 6.87 -9.63 -13.65
N LYS A 27 8.10 -9.57 -14.19
CA LYS A 27 8.51 -8.51 -15.11
C LYS A 27 7.89 -8.62 -16.50
N SER A 28 7.40 -9.80 -16.87
CA SER A 28 6.76 -10.05 -18.16
C SER A 28 5.24 -9.84 -18.15
N LEU A 29 4.63 -9.75 -16.96
CA LEU A 29 3.17 -9.62 -16.84
C LEU A 29 2.70 -8.23 -17.29
N PRO A 30 1.66 -8.13 -18.15
CA PRO A 30 1.11 -6.87 -18.61
C PRO A 30 0.08 -6.30 -17.61
N CYS A 31 0.40 -6.32 -16.32
CA CYS A 31 -0.48 -5.82 -15.26
C CYS A 31 0.32 -5.14 -14.13
N MET A 32 -0.41 -4.49 -13.23
CA MET A 32 0.16 -3.95 -11.99
C MET A 32 0.58 -5.10 -11.08
N VAL A 33 1.84 -5.09 -10.66
CA VAL A 33 2.42 -6.12 -9.80
C VAL A 33 3.05 -5.46 -8.59
N MET A 34 2.79 -6.04 -7.42
CA MET A 34 3.43 -5.75 -6.15
C MET A 34 4.02 -7.05 -5.60
N ILE A 35 5.27 -6.99 -5.16
CA ILE A 35 5.94 -8.10 -4.47
C ILE A 35 6.56 -7.58 -3.17
N SER A 36 6.45 -8.37 -2.10
CA SER A 36 6.96 -8.02 -0.77
C SER A 36 7.90 -9.08 -0.21
N GLY A 37 8.84 -8.69 0.62
CA GLY A 37 9.73 -9.59 1.37
C GLY A 37 10.84 -8.84 2.08
N TYR A 38 11.85 -9.56 2.55
CA TYR A 38 13.03 -8.94 3.17
C TYR A 38 13.94 -8.25 2.15
N GLU A 39 14.81 -7.38 2.66
CA GLU A 39 15.86 -6.76 1.86
C GLU A 39 16.72 -7.85 1.18
N SER A 40 16.84 -7.77 -0.14
CA SER A 40 17.59 -8.74 -0.93
C SER A 40 18.35 -8.03 -2.05
N PRO A 41 19.69 -8.18 -2.13
CA PRO A 41 20.47 -7.60 -3.22
C PRO A 41 19.97 -8.00 -4.62
N LEU A 42 19.53 -9.25 -4.77
CA LEU A 42 18.96 -9.76 -6.02
C LEU A 42 17.72 -8.95 -6.44
N TYR A 43 16.83 -8.65 -5.49
CA TYR A 43 15.60 -7.91 -5.75
C TYR A 43 15.89 -6.43 -6.01
N ILE A 44 16.75 -5.82 -5.19
CA ILE A 44 17.18 -4.42 -5.35
C ILE A 44 17.75 -4.18 -6.75
N GLU A 45 18.63 -5.06 -7.22
CA GLU A 45 19.24 -4.91 -8.54
C GLU A 45 18.23 -5.19 -9.67
N THR A 46 17.47 -6.28 -9.56
CA THR A 46 16.58 -6.75 -10.64
C THR A 46 15.36 -5.84 -10.83
N LEU A 47 14.88 -5.22 -9.74
CA LEU A 47 13.70 -4.37 -9.67
C LEU A 47 14.06 -2.89 -9.45
N LYS A 48 15.28 -2.47 -9.78
CA LYS A 48 15.74 -1.07 -9.60
C LYS A 48 14.88 0.01 -10.25
N SER A 49 14.10 -0.34 -11.28
CA SER A 49 13.18 0.58 -11.96
C SER A 49 11.76 0.57 -11.38
N TRP A 50 11.49 -0.30 -10.40
CA TRP A 50 10.22 -0.40 -9.70
C TRP A 50 10.22 0.57 -8.51
N SER A 51 9.06 1.11 -8.19
CA SER A 51 8.88 1.90 -6.97
C SER A 51 9.08 1.00 -5.76
N THR A 52 9.85 1.47 -4.77
CA THR A 52 10.22 0.67 -3.61
C THR A 52 9.82 1.38 -2.31
N TYR A 53 9.27 0.64 -1.35
CA TYR A 53 8.86 1.14 -0.05
C TYR A 53 9.24 0.12 1.03
N SER A 54 9.77 0.60 2.17
CA SER A 54 10.13 -0.25 3.31
C SER A 54 9.44 0.22 4.57
N PHE A 55 8.98 -0.71 5.41
CA PHE A 55 8.33 -0.39 6.67
C PHE A 55 8.67 -1.41 7.77
N GLN A 56 8.50 -0.99 9.01
CA GLN A 56 8.66 -1.87 10.17
C GLN A 56 7.41 -2.71 10.38
N ALA A 57 7.55 -4.02 10.34
CA ALA A 57 6.50 -4.99 10.61
C ALA A 57 6.75 -5.71 11.93
N LYS A 58 5.71 -5.89 12.73
CA LYS A 58 5.79 -6.77 13.90
C LYS A 58 5.68 -8.22 13.46
N THR A 59 6.64 -9.04 13.87
CA THR A 59 6.65 -10.49 13.69
C THR A 59 6.49 -11.18 15.04
N HIS A 60 6.30 -12.50 15.05
CA HIS A 60 6.20 -13.27 16.29
C HIS A 60 7.45 -13.15 17.19
N ASN A 61 8.63 -12.92 16.59
CA ASN A 61 9.91 -12.87 17.29
C ASN A 61 10.49 -11.44 17.42
N GLY A 62 9.75 -10.40 17.06
CA GLY A 62 10.22 -9.01 17.20
C GLY A 62 9.70 -8.07 16.12
N THR A 63 10.52 -7.11 15.73
CA THR A 63 10.22 -6.20 14.61
C THR A 63 11.19 -6.51 13.48
N ALA A 64 10.67 -6.67 12.27
CA ALA A 64 11.46 -6.84 11.05
C ALA A 64 11.21 -5.66 10.10
N ILE A 65 12.14 -5.40 9.19
CA ILE A 65 11.95 -4.44 8.11
C ILE A 65 11.51 -5.23 6.88
N GLU A 66 10.30 -4.96 6.42
CA GLU A 66 9.75 -5.51 5.18
C GLU A 66 9.95 -4.49 4.05
N TRP A 67 10.18 -5.00 2.86
CA TRP A 67 10.35 -4.25 1.62
C TRP A 67 9.27 -4.64 0.63
N VAL A 68 8.82 -3.66 -0.15
CA VAL A 68 7.78 -3.80 -1.18
C VAL A 68 8.27 -3.15 -2.45
N TRP A 69 8.16 -3.85 -3.58
CA TRP A 69 8.46 -3.37 -4.92
C TRP A 69 7.20 -3.38 -5.79
N MET A 70 6.96 -2.29 -6.53
CA MET A 70 5.78 -2.09 -7.36
C MET A 70 6.15 -1.57 -8.75
N ASN A 71 5.59 -2.13 -9.81
CA ASN A 71 5.82 -1.66 -11.19
C ASN A 71 4.94 -0.46 -11.59
N TYR A 72 4.27 0.15 -10.63
CA TYR A 72 3.43 1.32 -10.78
C TYR A 72 3.83 2.38 -9.73
N SER A 73 3.53 3.65 -10.03
CA SER A 73 3.73 4.75 -9.10
C SER A 73 2.76 4.67 -7.93
N HIS A 74 3.13 5.26 -6.80
CA HIS A 74 2.19 5.41 -5.68
C HIS A 74 0.93 6.13 -6.17
N PRO A 75 -0.27 5.59 -5.96
CA PRO A 75 -1.49 6.19 -6.49
C PRO A 75 -1.81 7.49 -5.72
N GLU A 76 -2.21 8.54 -6.45
CA GLU A 76 -2.71 9.78 -5.86
C GLU A 76 -4.13 9.61 -5.30
N GLU A 77 -4.90 8.70 -5.90
CA GLU A 77 -6.24 8.31 -5.45
C GLU A 77 -6.24 6.86 -4.95
N LEU A 78 -6.68 6.66 -3.71
CA LEU A 78 -6.81 5.31 -3.16
C LEU A 78 -8.05 4.61 -3.74
N HIS A 79 -7.87 3.37 -4.20
CA HIS A 79 -8.98 2.50 -4.62
C HIS A 79 -9.99 2.23 -3.49
N ASP A 80 -9.52 2.20 -2.24
CA ASP A 80 -10.36 2.06 -1.06
C ASP A 80 -9.89 2.98 0.08
N TYR A 81 -10.73 3.94 0.43
CA TYR A 81 -10.48 4.87 1.53
C TYR A 81 -10.74 4.25 2.92
N HIS A 82 -11.24 3.01 3.02
CA HIS A 82 -11.41 2.32 4.31
C HIS A 82 -10.10 2.19 5.08
N PHE A 83 -8.99 2.07 4.36
CA PHE A 83 -7.66 1.94 4.95
C PHE A 83 -6.92 3.27 5.08
N LEU A 84 -7.55 4.41 4.73
CA LEU A 84 -6.93 5.73 4.84
C LEU A 84 -6.60 6.06 6.31
N GLY A 85 -5.31 6.25 6.58
CA GLY A 85 -4.74 6.59 7.89
C GLY A 85 -3.66 5.60 8.33
N ASP A 86 -2.55 6.13 8.86
CA ASP A 86 -1.33 5.36 9.11
C ASP A 86 -1.51 4.32 10.24
N ASN A 87 -2.39 4.63 11.18
CA ASN A 87 -2.65 3.78 12.34
C ASN A 87 -4.14 3.61 12.63
N PHE A 88 -4.44 2.68 13.53
CA PHE A 88 -5.82 2.37 13.93
C PHE A 88 -6.59 3.60 14.40
N ARG A 89 -5.96 4.45 15.22
CA ARG A 89 -6.62 5.64 15.78
C ARG A 89 -6.95 6.66 14.71
N GLU A 90 -6.05 6.84 13.75
CA GLU A 90 -6.27 7.73 12.62
C GLU A 90 -7.37 7.21 11.70
N ARG A 91 -7.32 5.92 11.33
CA ARG A 91 -8.39 5.27 10.56
C ARG A 91 -9.73 5.40 11.25
N GLU A 92 -9.78 5.17 12.56
CA GLU A 92 -10.99 5.34 13.37
C GLU A 92 -11.47 6.80 13.38
N ARG A 93 -10.57 7.78 13.53
CA ARG A 93 -10.89 9.21 13.49
C ARG A 93 -11.49 9.60 12.13
N ILE A 94 -10.87 9.18 11.04
CA ILE A 94 -11.34 9.44 9.66
C ILE A 94 -12.69 8.79 9.45
N LYS A 95 -12.85 7.51 9.77
CA LYS A 95 -14.12 6.78 9.71
C LYS A 95 -15.24 7.49 10.47
N ASN A 96 -14.97 7.92 11.71
CA ASN A 96 -15.96 8.61 12.54
C ASN A 96 -16.27 10.02 12.02
N ARG A 97 -15.28 10.73 11.46
CA ARG A 97 -15.49 12.01 10.78
C ARG A 97 -16.40 11.83 9.56
N THR A 98 -16.13 10.85 8.70
CA THR A 98 -16.95 10.54 7.53
C THR A 98 -18.38 10.19 7.93
N LYS A 99 -18.58 9.31 8.91
CA LYS A 99 -19.92 8.97 9.43
C LYS A 99 -20.70 10.18 9.93
N ARG A 100 -20.04 11.09 10.66
CA ARG A 100 -20.68 12.32 11.15
C ARG A 100 -21.09 13.26 10.01
N TRP A 101 -20.22 13.43 9.02
CA TRP A 101 -20.53 14.24 7.84
C TRP A 101 -21.68 13.65 7.03
N VAL A 102 -21.67 12.34 6.76
CA VAL A 102 -22.79 11.66 6.08
C VAL A 102 -24.11 11.87 6.84
N SER A 103 -24.11 11.72 8.16
CA SER A 103 -25.30 11.97 8.97
C SER A 103 -25.77 13.42 8.91
N ARG A 104 -24.84 14.40 8.94
CA ARG A 104 -25.15 15.82 8.80
C ARG A 104 -25.74 16.14 7.43
N LEU A 105 -25.10 15.68 6.36
CA LEU A 105 -25.57 15.85 4.98
C LEU A 105 -26.95 15.24 4.79
N GLY A 106 -27.19 14.04 5.34
CA GLY A 106 -28.49 13.36 5.27
C GLY A 106 -29.64 14.16 5.89
N LYS A 107 -29.36 14.97 6.92
CA LYS A 107 -30.33 15.84 7.60
C LYS A 107 -30.51 17.21 6.95
N MET A 108 -29.62 17.63 6.04
CA MET A 108 -29.73 18.93 5.38
C MET A 108 -30.89 18.96 4.37
N PRO A 109 -31.56 20.11 4.22
CA PRO A 109 -32.47 20.37 3.10
C PRO A 109 -31.80 20.09 1.75
N ILE A 110 -32.59 19.64 0.77
CA ILE A 110 -32.05 19.20 -0.51
C ILE A 110 -31.28 20.32 -1.24
N LEU A 111 -31.78 21.55 -1.21
CA LEU A 111 -31.13 22.69 -1.90
C LEU A 111 -29.79 23.06 -1.26
N GLU A 112 -29.70 23.05 0.09
CA GLU A 112 -28.44 23.30 0.79
C GLU A 112 -27.40 22.22 0.48
N ARG A 113 -27.83 20.95 0.42
CA ARG A 113 -26.96 19.82 0.05
C ARG A 113 -26.45 19.97 -1.38
N GLN A 114 -27.31 20.37 -2.32
CA GLN A 114 -26.92 20.62 -3.71
C GLN A 114 -25.94 21.80 -3.84
N ALA A 115 -26.19 22.90 -3.12
CA ALA A 115 -25.29 24.04 -3.09
C ALA A 115 -23.89 23.65 -2.56
N LEU A 116 -23.84 22.84 -1.50
CA LEU A 116 -22.58 22.35 -0.95
C LEU A 116 -21.84 21.41 -1.92
N LEU A 117 -22.56 20.50 -2.58
CA LEU A 117 -21.97 19.63 -3.62
C LEU A 117 -21.38 20.46 -4.76
N SER A 118 -22.09 21.48 -5.23
CA SER A 118 -21.60 22.40 -6.26
C SER A 118 -20.32 23.13 -5.81
N ALA A 119 -20.27 23.56 -4.54
CA ALA A 119 -19.07 24.20 -4.00
C ALA A 119 -17.89 23.22 -3.92
N ILE A 120 -18.13 21.95 -3.54
CA ILE A 120 -17.09 20.92 -3.53
C ILE A 120 -16.55 20.68 -4.95
N TYR A 121 -17.42 20.55 -5.96
CA TYR A 121 -16.98 20.39 -7.35
C TYR A 121 -16.12 21.56 -7.82
N SER A 122 -16.43 22.79 -7.42
CA SER A 122 -15.60 23.94 -7.77
C SER A 122 -14.19 23.90 -7.18
N VAL A 123 -13.93 23.13 -6.12
CA VAL A 123 -12.57 22.93 -5.61
C VAL A 123 -11.78 22.02 -6.56
N TYR A 124 -12.41 20.95 -7.07
CA TYR A 124 -11.78 20.03 -8.00
C TYR A 124 -11.52 20.64 -9.38
N ASP A 125 -12.33 21.59 -9.83
CA ASP A 125 -12.13 22.26 -11.13
C ASP A 125 -10.98 23.29 -11.10
N ASN A 126 -10.46 23.65 -9.93
CA ASN A 126 -9.40 24.65 -9.75
C ASN A 126 -8.02 24.04 -9.46
N ASP A 127 -7.92 22.71 -9.34
CA ASP A 127 -6.68 21.94 -9.21
C ASP A 127 -6.34 21.26 -10.56
#